data_AF-A0A315CI91-F1
#
_entry.id   AF-A0A315CI91-F1
#
_cell.length_a   1.000
_cell.length_b   1.000
_cell.length_c   1.000
_cell.angle_alpha   90.00
_cell.angle_beta   90.00
_cell.angle_gamma   90.00
#
_symmetry.space_group_name_H-M   'P 1'
#
loop_
_entity.id
_entity.type
_entity.pdbx_description
1 polymer ?
#
loop_
_entity_poly.entity_id
_entity_poly.type
_entity_poly.pdbx_seq_one_letter_code
_entity_poly.pdbx_strand_id
1 'polypeptide(L)'
;MSAALDTLTHMNNTLTACKQGTVSQNVLIQQWRNDAALLGLPDKFGVVLGNLLDRLESSALFSEESCSFSQKDLLDSLLVWADKARASIAHTA
;
A
#
# COMPACT_ATOMS: atom_id res chain seq x y z
N MET A 1 5.50 -19.51 7.91
CA MET A 1 4.67 -18.54 7.20
C MET A 1 5.18 -18.46 5.77
N SER A 2 4.30 -18.28 4.78
CA SER A 2 4.75 -18.19 3.39
C SER A 2 5.43 -16.84 3.18
N ALA A 3 6.55 -16.82 2.45
CA ALA A 3 7.33 -15.60 2.22
C ALA A 3 6.48 -14.41 1.72
N ALA A 4 5.44 -14.66 0.91
CA ALA A 4 4.50 -13.64 0.46
C ALA A 4 3.64 -13.04 1.59
N LEU A 5 3.22 -13.85 2.59
CA LEU A 5 2.48 -13.34 3.75
C LEU A 5 3.37 -12.54 4.70
N ASP A 6 4.65 -12.93 4.83
CA ASP A 6 5.64 -12.17 5.59
C ASP A 6 5.91 -10.81 4.94
N THR A 7 6.10 -10.77 3.61
CA THR A 7 6.21 -9.52 2.84
C THR A 7 4.97 -8.63 3.01
N LEU A 8 3.76 -9.19 2.87
CA LEU A 8 2.53 -8.42 3.04
C LEU A 8 2.37 -7.88 4.47
N THR A 9 2.86 -8.62 5.46
CA THR A 9 2.87 -8.16 6.87
C THR A 9 3.82 -6.97 7.04
N HIS A 10 5.01 -7.03 6.43
CA HIS A 10 5.94 -5.91 6.40
C HIS A 10 5.33 -4.66 5.74
N MET A 11 4.66 -4.82 4.59
CA MET A 11 3.92 -3.73 3.92
C MET A 11 2.87 -3.08 4.84
N ASN A 12 2.08 -3.88 5.56
CA ASN A 12 1.06 -3.38 6.49
C ASN A 12 1.65 -2.64 7.70
N ASN A 13 2.82 -3.07 8.18
CA ASN A 13 3.53 -2.38 9.26
C ASN A 13 3.96 -0.97 8.80
N THR A 14 4.54 -0.85 7.60
CA THR A 14 4.90 0.45 7.02
C THR A 14 3.68 1.36 6.82
N LEU A 15 2.55 0.81 6.35
CA LEU A 15 1.31 1.55 6.21
C LEU A 15 0.81 2.10 7.57
N THR A 16 0.88 1.27 8.61
CA THR A 16 0.51 1.66 9.97
C THR A 16 1.41 2.77 10.50
N ALA A 17 2.73 2.64 10.33
CA ALA A 17 3.70 3.67 10.69
C ALA A 17 3.49 4.98 9.90
N CYS A 18 3.09 4.89 8.63
CA CYS A 18 2.75 6.07 7.82
C CYS A 18 1.48 6.75 8.32
N LYS A 19 0.43 5.99 8.68
CA LYS A 19 -0.81 6.54 9.27
C LYS A 19 -0.56 7.22 10.63
N GLN A 20 0.47 6.79 11.36
CA GLN A 20 0.90 7.39 12.63
C GLN A 20 1.85 8.58 12.44
N GLY A 21 2.25 8.91 11.21
CA GLY A 21 3.21 9.97 10.92
C GLY A 21 4.67 9.64 11.27
N THR A 22 4.96 8.38 11.61
CA THR A 22 6.32 7.91 11.92
C THR A 22 7.15 7.61 10.67
N VAL A 23 6.48 7.31 9.56
CA VAL A 23 7.08 7.08 8.24
C VAL A 23 6.47 8.03 7.22
N SER A 24 7.28 8.57 6.31
CA SER A 24 6.79 9.44 5.25
C SER A 24 6.08 8.63 4.14
N GLN A 25 5.12 9.25 3.46
CA GLN A 25 4.41 8.62 2.34
C GLN A 25 5.37 8.16 1.23
N ASN A 26 6.46 8.88 0.97
CA ASN A 26 7.45 8.49 -0.02
C ASN A 26 8.12 7.14 0.32
N VAL A 27 8.52 6.96 1.59
CA VAL A 27 9.11 5.69 2.06
C VAL A 27 8.10 4.55 1.92
N LEU A 28 6.83 4.79 2.29
CA LEU A 28 5.75 3.82 2.09
C LEU A 28 5.61 3.43 0.61
N ILE A 29 5.53 4.41 -0.30
CA ILE A 29 5.35 4.20 -1.74
C ILE A 29 6.50 3.37 -2.32
N GLN A 30 7.74 3.75 -2.03
CA GLN A 30 8.92 3.03 -2.54
C GLN A 30 8.96 1.59 -2.05
N GLN A 31 8.72 1.38 -0.75
CA GLN A 31 8.68 0.04 -0.17
C GLN A 31 7.55 -0.81 -0.78
N TRP A 32 6.35 -0.25 -0.94
CA TRP A 32 5.21 -0.98 -1.51
C TRP A 32 5.42 -1.33 -2.99
N ARG A 33 6.05 -0.45 -3.80
CA ARG A 33 6.38 -0.75 -5.20
C ARG A 33 7.36 -1.91 -5.32
N ASN A 34 8.37 -1.97 -4.45
CA ASN A 34 9.37 -3.03 -4.47
C ASN A 34 8.79 -4.36 -3.97
N ASP A 35 8.09 -4.34 -2.84
CA ASP A 35 7.64 -5.55 -2.16
C ASP A 35 6.45 -6.21 -2.87
N ALA A 36 5.62 -5.44 -3.59
CA ALA A 36 4.47 -5.98 -4.31
C ALA A 36 4.84 -7.03 -5.37
N ALA A 37 6.02 -6.91 -5.99
CA ALA A 37 6.52 -7.89 -6.95
C ALA A 37 6.78 -9.28 -6.32
N LEU A 38 7.04 -9.33 -5.02
CA LEU A 38 7.32 -10.56 -4.28
C LEU A 38 6.05 -11.32 -3.86
N LEU A 39 4.87 -10.73 -4.03
CA LEU A 39 3.62 -11.32 -3.57
C LEU A 39 3.03 -12.35 -4.54
N GLY A 40 3.51 -12.41 -5.79
CA GLY A 40 3.03 -13.37 -6.80
C GLY A 40 1.54 -13.22 -7.13
N LEU A 41 0.96 -12.03 -6.97
CA LEU A 41 -0.46 -11.76 -7.17
C LEU A 41 -0.83 -11.68 -8.66
N PRO A 42 -2.11 -11.93 -9.02
CA PRO A 42 -2.61 -11.68 -10.38
C PRO A 42 -2.41 -10.21 -10.81
N ASP A 43 -2.13 -9.99 -12.10
CA ASP A 43 -1.77 -8.69 -12.69
C ASP A 43 -2.70 -7.51 -12.30
N LYS A 44 -4.01 -7.78 -12.21
CA LYS A 44 -5.03 -6.80 -11.76
C LYS A 44 -4.69 -6.13 -10.41
N PHE A 45 -4.00 -6.82 -9.50
CA PHE A 45 -3.58 -6.24 -8.23
C PHE A 45 -2.51 -5.16 -8.42
N GLY A 46 -1.57 -5.38 -9.34
CA GLY A 46 -0.52 -4.42 -9.69
C GLY A 46 -1.10 -3.16 -10.31
N VAL A 47 -2.11 -3.30 -11.18
CA VAL A 47 -2.83 -2.15 -11.78
C VAL A 47 -3.50 -1.30 -10.70
N VAL A 48 -4.28 -1.91 -9.81
CA VAL A 48 -4.97 -1.17 -8.73
C VAL A 48 -3.96 -0.53 -7.78
N LEU A 49 -2.93 -1.27 -7.37
CA LEU A 49 -1.90 -0.75 -6.49
C LEU A 49 -1.17 0.45 -7.11
N GLY A 50 -0.77 0.35 -8.38
CA GLY A 50 -0.08 1.42 -9.08
C GLY A 50 -0.90 2.71 -9.10
N ASN A 51 -2.20 2.62 -9.38
CA ASN A 51 -3.11 3.77 -9.36
C ASN A 51 -3.24 4.41 -7.97
N LEU A 52 -3.29 3.60 -6.90
CA LEU A 52 -3.35 4.11 -5.53
C LEU A 52 -2.06 4.83 -5.14
N LEU A 53 -0.91 4.23 -5.46
CA LEU A 53 0.40 4.81 -5.13
C LEU A 53 0.70 6.08 -5.91
N ASP A 54 0.31 6.16 -7.19
CA ASP A 54 0.45 7.36 -8.02
C ASP A 54 -0.37 8.53 -7.47
N ARG A 55 -1.62 8.28 -7.09
CA ARG A 55 -2.48 9.28 -6.45
C ARG A 55 -1.92 9.73 -5.10
N LEU A 56 -1.38 8.80 -4.31
CA LEU A 56 -0.77 9.11 -3.03
C LEU A 56 0.47 10.00 -3.21
N GLU A 57 1.34 9.65 -4.16
CA GLU A 57 2.53 10.45 -4.51
C GLU A 57 2.16 11.87 -4.95
N SER A 58 1.18 12.00 -5.83
CA SER A 58 0.65 13.28 -6.28
C SER A 58 0.05 14.08 -5.12
N SER A 59 -0.72 13.43 -4.24
CA SER A 59 -1.34 14.10 -3.08
C SER A 59 -0.34 14.61 -2.04
N ALA A 60 0.88 14.05 -2.00
CA ALA A 60 1.95 14.51 -1.14
C ALA A 60 2.56 15.85 -1.61
N LEU A 61 2.41 16.20 -2.90
CA LEU A 61 2.92 17.43 -3.50
C LEU A 61 2.04 18.66 -3.23
N PHE A 62 0.80 18.47 -2.76
CA PHE A 62 -0.14 19.57 -2.48
C PHE A 62 -0.33 19.72 -0.96
N SER A 63 0.24 20.78 -0.37
CA SER A 63 0.38 20.92 1.10
C SER A 63 -0.62 21.86 1.81
N GLU A 64 -1.63 22.43 1.15
CA GLU A 64 -2.48 23.47 1.76
C GLU A 64 -3.88 22.94 2.10
N GLU A 65 -3.99 22.32 3.28
CA GLU A 65 -5.21 22.13 4.11
C GLU A 65 -6.43 21.37 3.52
N SER A 66 -6.48 21.11 2.22
CA SER A 66 -7.64 20.55 1.52
C SER A 66 -7.46 19.08 1.08
N CYS A 67 -6.27 18.50 1.25
CA CYS A 67 -5.94 17.13 0.82
C CYS A 67 -5.79 16.11 1.96
N SER A 68 -5.96 16.47 3.23
CA SER A 68 -5.83 15.48 4.32
C SER A 68 -6.89 14.37 4.21
N PHE A 69 -8.08 14.72 3.72
CA PHE A 69 -9.16 13.77 3.47
C PHE A 69 -8.78 12.80 2.34
N SER A 70 -8.32 13.32 1.18
CA SER A 70 -7.92 12.48 0.05
C SER A 70 -6.72 11.58 0.39
N GLN A 71 -5.75 12.06 1.16
CA GLN A 71 -4.62 11.24 1.63
C GLN A 71 -5.07 10.13 2.58
N LYS A 72 -5.97 10.42 3.53
CA LYS A 72 -6.49 9.43 4.47
C LYS A 72 -7.29 8.34 3.75
N ASP A 73 -8.15 8.70 2.81
CA ASP A 73 -8.90 7.76 1.96
C ASP A 73 -7.98 6.89 1.09
N LEU A 74 -6.89 7.44 0.57
CA LEU A 74 -5.89 6.67 -0.18
C LEU A 74 -5.18 5.65 0.70
N LEU A 75 -4.79 6.02 1.92
CA LEU A 75 -4.19 5.10 2.89
C LEU A 75 -5.16 4.01 3.34
N ASP A 76 -6.47 4.32 3.45
CA ASP A 76 -7.50 3.31 3.74
C ASP A 76 -7.73 2.36 2.56
N SER A 77 -7.71 2.88 1.34
CA SER A 77 -7.78 2.08 0.11
C SER A 77 -6.60 1.10 -0.01
N LEU A 78 -5.41 1.48 0.44
CA LEU A 78 -4.24 0.60 0.52
C LEU A 78 -4.46 -0.54 1.55
N LEU A 79 -5.13 -0.27 2.66
CA LEU A 79 -5.50 -1.30 3.64
C LEU A 79 -6.48 -2.31 3.03
N VAL A 80 -7.50 -1.83 2.33
CA VAL A 80 -8.47 -2.68 1.61
C VAL A 80 -7.77 -3.53 0.54
N TRP A 81 -6.81 -2.95 -0.19
CA TRP A 81 -6.00 -3.69 -1.14
C TRP A 81 -5.20 -4.80 -0.46
N ALA A 82 -4.56 -4.51 0.68
CA ALA A 82 -3.76 -5.49 1.42
C ALA A 82 -4.59 -6.65 1.98
N ASP A 83 -5.82 -6.39 2.44
CA ASP A 83 -6.76 -7.44 2.87
C ASP A 83 -7.11 -8.39 1.71
N LYS A 84 -7.43 -7.83 0.54
CA LYS A 84 -7.68 -8.61 -0.68
C LYS A 84 -6.45 -9.39 -1.15
N ALA A 85 -5.27 -8.80 -1.05
CA ALA A 85 -4.01 -9.45 -1.38
C ALA A 85 -3.78 -10.66 -0.47
N ARG A 86 -4.02 -10.51 0.85
CA ARG A 86 -3.92 -11.61 1.81
C ARG A 86 -4.84 -12.77 1.46
N ALA A 87 -6.11 -12.47 1.15
CA ALA A 87 -7.08 -13.48 0.74
C ALA A 87 -6.65 -14.18 -0.56
N SER A 88 -6.11 -13.44 -1.53
CA SER A 88 -5.60 -14.00 -2.79
C SER A 88 -4.39 -14.92 -2.56
N ILE A 89 -3.43 -14.51 -1.72
CA ILE A 89 -2.26 -15.33 -1.39
C ILE A 89 -2.70 -16.63 -0.71
N ALA A 90 -3.61 -16.55 0.25
CA ALA A 90 -4.13 -17.72 0.96
C ALA A 90 -4.94 -18.68 0.07
N HIS A 91 -5.57 -18.17 -1.01
CA HIS A 91 -6.30 -18.99 -1.97
C HIS A 91 -5.39 -19.68 -3.01
N THR A 92 -4.18 -19.15 -3.20
CA THR A 92 -3.22 -19.66 -4.20
C THR A 92 -2.14 -20.55 -3.55
N ALA A 93 -2.10 -20.60 -2.22
CA ALA A 93 -1.20 -21.44 -1.42
C ALA A 93 -1.80 -22.84 -1.19
#